data_AF-A0AAN4ZJI5-F1
#
_entry.id   AF-A0AAN4ZJI5-F1
#
_cell.length_a   1.000
_cell.length_b   1.000
_cell.length_c   1.000
_cell.angle_alpha   90.00
_cell.angle_beta   90.00
_cell.angle_gamma   90.00
#
_symmetry.space_group_name_H-M   'P 1'
#
loop_
_entity.id
_entity.type
_entity.pdbx_description
1 polymer ?
#
loop_
_entity_poly.entity_id
_entity_poly.type
_entity_poly.pdbx_seq_one_letter_code
_entity_poly.pdbx_strand_id
1 'polypeptide(L)'
;SVMRCCFDMLEITTGAKIAAGVMAVLSILGSIYIAVRSNELYARTWEIVGWLGWFALQLVVSILVFVAVNKQRAPLIMPILVFNILAVIFSAFLFYQCLPVLFNPKVDAGSIAPLMLTLVVVSVLQVWFFTVFWNCYKHLKEIESAGVYGEV
;
A
#
# COMPACT_ATOMS: atom_id res chain seq x y z
N SER A 1 -13.92 28.48 3.19
CA SER A 1 -12.56 28.00 2.84
C SER A 1 -12.47 26.47 2.77
N VAL A 2 -13.28 25.71 3.52
CA VAL A 2 -13.34 24.22 3.50
C VAL A 2 -13.46 23.62 2.09
N MET A 3 -14.20 24.28 1.18
CA MET A 3 -14.41 23.80 -0.19
C MET A 3 -13.15 23.85 -1.08
N ARG A 4 -12.11 24.64 -0.75
CA ARG A 4 -10.82 24.63 -1.48
C ARG A 4 -9.96 23.42 -1.13
N CYS A 5 -10.00 22.94 0.11
CA CYS A 5 -9.33 21.68 0.47
C CYS A 5 -9.93 20.47 -0.26
N CYS A 6 -11.23 20.50 -0.57
CA CYS A 6 -11.86 19.45 -1.36
C CYS A 6 -11.39 19.41 -2.83
N PHE A 7 -10.99 20.56 -3.39
CA PHE A 7 -10.53 20.64 -4.79
C PHE A 7 -9.08 20.14 -4.94
N ASP A 8 -8.17 20.50 -4.02
CA ASP A 8 -6.82 19.90 -3.98
C ASP A 8 -6.89 18.41 -3.57
N MET A 9 -7.84 18.02 -2.70
CA MET A 9 -8.11 16.62 -2.45
C MET A 9 -8.62 15.90 -3.71
N LEU A 10 -9.29 16.54 -4.66
CA LEU A 10 -9.86 15.85 -5.82
C LEU A 10 -8.78 15.37 -6.80
N GLU A 11 -7.73 16.15 -7.01
CA GLU A 11 -6.54 15.71 -7.77
C GLU A 11 -5.76 14.64 -6.99
N ILE A 12 -5.53 14.87 -5.70
CA ILE A 12 -4.80 13.92 -4.84
C ILE A 12 -5.56 12.59 -4.71
N THR A 13 -6.89 12.61 -4.67
CA THR A 13 -7.72 11.40 -4.55
C THR A 13 -7.83 10.64 -5.86
N THR A 14 -7.73 11.32 -7.00
CA THR A 14 -7.60 10.66 -8.31
C THR A 14 -6.25 9.96 -8.40
N GLY A 15 -5.17 10.63 -7.99
CA GLY A 15 -3.84 10.02 -7.86
C GLY A 15 -3.82 8.84 -6.89
N ALA A 16 -4.50 8.96 -5.74
CA ALA A 16 -4.64 7.89 -4.75
C ALA A 16 -5.40 6.68 -5.29
N LYS A 17 -6.48 6.90 -6.06
CA LYS A 17 -7.23 5.83 -6.74
C LYS A 17 -6.36 5.09 -7.75
N ILE A 18 -5.61 5.83 -8.58
CA ILE A 18 -4.70 5.25 -9.56
C ILE A 18 -3.58 4.48 -8.85
N ALA A 19 -2.94 5.06 -7.84
CA ALA A 19 -1.88 4.41 -7.08
C ALA A 19 -2.37 3.13 -6.39
N ALA A 20 -3.56 3.17 -5.76
CA ALA A 20 -4.19 1.99 -5.16
C ALA A 20 -4.49 0.89 -6.20
N GLY A 21 -4.96 1.27 -7.39
CA GLY A 21 -5.16 0.35 -8.51
C GLY A 21 -3.85 -0.27 -9.01
N VAL A 22 -2.82 0.55 -9.21
CA VAL A 22 -1.48 0.11 -9.63
C VAL A 22 -0.88 -0.85 -8.60
N MET A 23 -0.94 -0.52 -7.32
CA MET A 23 -0.44 -1.40 -6.24
C MET A 23 -1.18 -2.75 -6.23
N ALA A 24 -2.50 -2.76 -6.45
CA ALA A 24 -3.27 -3.99 -6.54
C ALA A 24 -2.84 -4.85 -7.74
N VAL A 25 -2.71 -4.25 -8.93
CA VAL A 25 -2.27 -4.95 -10.15
C VAL A 25 -0.86 -5.51 -10.00
N LEU A 26 0.09 -4.72 -9.51
CA LEU A 26 1.46 -5.16 -9.27
C LEU A 26 1.52 -6.33 -8.26
N SER A 27 0.67 -6.30 -7.24
CA SER A 27 0.58 -7.39 -6.26
C SER A 27 0.03 -8.68 -6.87
N ILE A 28 -0.95 -8.59 -7.78
CA ILE A 28 -1.47 -9.76 -8.52
C ILE A 28 -0.39 -10.35 -9.42
N LEU A 29 0.28 -9.51 -10.22
CA LEU A 29 1.33 -9.95 -11.13
C LEU A 29 2.50 -10.60 -10.38
N GLY A 30 2.91 -10.01 -9.24
CA GLY A 30 3.92 -10.60 -8.37
C GLY A 30 3.50 -11.97 -7.82
N SER A 31 2.25 -12.11 -7.39
CA SER A 31 1.72 -13.38 -6.87
C SER A 31 1.65 -14.47 -7.94
N ILE A 32 1.20 -14.14 -9.15
CA ILE A 32 1.16 -15.07 -10.29
C ILE A 32 2.59 -15.48 -10.66
N TYR A 33 3.53 -14.53 -10.72
CA TYR A 33 4.93 -14.80 -11.02
C TYR A 33 5.53 -15.83 -10.05
N ILE A 34 5.27 -15.67 -8.76
CA ILE A 34 5.72 -16.60 -7.72
C ILE A 34 5.05 -17.96 -7.87
N ALA A 35 3.72 -18.00 -8.06
CA ALA A 35 2.97 -19.24 -8.19
C ALA A 35 3.41 -20.09 -9.41
N VAL A 36 3.72 -19.43 -10.52
CA VAL A 36 4.25 -20.11 -11.72
C VAL A 36 5.65 -20.66 -11.46
N ARG A 37 6.49 -19.93 -10.71
CA ARG A 37 7.90 -20.28 -10.49
C ARG A 37 8.13 -21.20 -9.28
N SER A 38 7.18 -21.28 -8.35
CA SER A 38 7.27 -22.11 -7.15
C SER A 38 7.23 -23.62 -7.42
N ASN A 39 7.01 -24.05 -8.68
CA ASN A 39 7.10 -25.46 -9.06
C ASN A 39 8.54 -25.97 -9.13
N GLU A 40 9.54 -25.08 -9.27
CA GLU A 40 10.95 -25.49 -9.43
C GLU A 40 11.80 -25.37 -8.15
N LEU A 41 11.42 -24.49 -7.23
CA LEU A 41 12.07 -24.35 -5.94
C LEU A 41 11.10 -24.77 -4.86
N TYR A 42 11.60 -25.56 -3.91
CA TYR A 42 11.03 -25.97 -2.62
C TYR A 42 10.48 -24.74 -1.86
N ALA A 43 9.41 -24.13 -2.35
CA ALA A 43 8.82 -22.94 -1.79
C ALA A 43 8.23 -23.36 -0.46
N ARG A 44 8.86 -22.92 0.63
CA ARG A 44 8.32 -23.09 1.98
C ARG A 44 6.89 -22.55 1.93
N THR A 45 5.92 -23.35 2.36
CA THR A 45 4.50 -22.96 2.48
C THR A 45 4.31 -21.58 3.10
N TRP A 46 5.21 -21.18 3.99
CA TRP A 46 5.30 -19.86 4.62
C TRP A 46 5.47 -18.68 3.66
N GLU A 47 6.21 -18.83 2.55
CA GLU A 47 6.37 -17.78 1.54
C GLU A 47 5.05 -17.53 0.82
N ILE A 48 4.40 -18.59 0.35
CA ILE A 48 3.09 -18.50 -0.32
C ILE A 48 2.05 -17.84 0.60
N VAL A 49 2.00 -18.26 1.87
CA VAL A 49 1.09 -17.67 2.87
C VAL A 49 1.42 -16.19 3.10
N GLY A 50 2.71 -15.83 3.16
CA GLY A 50 3.15 -14.44 3.27
C GLY A 50 2.66 -13.58 2.11
N TRP A 51 2.87 -14.03 0.86
CA TRP A 51 2.44 -13.31 -0.33
C TRP A 51 0.92 -13.18 -0.44
N LEU A 52 0.17 -14.23 -0.08
CA LEU A 52 -1.29 -14.18 -0.04
C LEU A 52 -1.80 -13.21 1.04
N GLY A 53 -1.19 -13.22 2.22
CA GLY A 53 -1.51 -12.28 3.30
C GLY A 53 -1.24 -10.83 2.91
N TRP A 54 -0.10 -10.59 2.26
CA TRP A 54 0.28 -9.31 1.68
C TRP A 54 -0.76 -8.80 0.69
N PHE A 55 -1.14 -9.66 -0.25
CA PHE A 55 -2.14 -9.34 -1.27
C PHE A 55 -3.49 -8.99 -0.66
N ALA A 56 -3.98 -9.81 0.29
CA ALA A 56 -5.24 -9.56 0.97
C ALA A 56 -5.25 -8.21 1.70
N LEU A 57 -4.15 -7.88 2.40
CA LEU A 57 -4.00 -6.60 3.08
C LEU A 57 -4.04 -5.43 2.09
N GLN A 58 -3.32 -5.53 0.98
CA GLN A 58 -3.28 -4.48 -0.04
C GLN A 58 -4.64 -4.27 -0.70
N LEU A 59 -5.38 -5.35 -0.95
CA LEU A 59 -6.73 -5.29 -1.49
C LEU A 59 -7.69 -4.58 -0.52
N VAL A 60 -7.61 -4.90 0.78
CA VAL A 60 -8.40 -4.21 1.82
C VAL A 60 -8.07 -2.72 1.85
N VAL A 61 -6.79 -2.34 1.83
CA VAL A 61 -6.38 -0.92 1.77
C VAL A 61 -6.96 -0.24 0.54
N SER A 62 -6.82 -0.83 -0.64
CA SER A 62 -7.35 -0.24 -1.89
C SER A 62 -8.87 -0.06 -1.85
N ILE A 63 -9.62 -1.01 -1.28
CA ILE A 63 -11.08 -0.88 -1.09
C ILE A 63 -11.40 0.24 -0.10
N LEU A 64 -10.71 0.29 1.06
CA LEU A 64 -10.94 1.33 2.06
C LEU A 64 -10.68 2.72 1.50
N VAL A 65 -9.62 2.88 0.72
CA VAL A 65 -9.29 4.12 0.01
C VAL A 65 -10.39 4.48 -0.97
N PHE A 66 -10.84 3.53 -1.79
CA PHE A 66 -11.93 3.76 -2.75
C PHE A 66 -13.23 4.19 -2.05
N VAL A 67 -13.58 3.54 -0.94
CA VAL A 67 -14.77 3.87 -0.13
C VAL A 67 -14.61 5.24 0.54
N ALA A 68 -13.44 5.54 1.11
CA ALA A 68 -13.16 6.82 1.76
C ALA A 68 -13.27 7.99 0.78
N VAL A 69 -12.72 7.82 -0.43
CA VAL A 69 -12.80 8.84 -1.49
C VAL A 69 -14.24 9.01 -1.99
N ASN A 70 -14.96 7.92 -2.27
CA ASN A 70 -16.31 8.04 -2.83
C ASN A 70 -17.37 8.50 -1.82
N LYS A 71 -17.24 8.12 -0.54
CA LYS A 71 -18.20 8.48 0.50
C LYS A 71 -17.79 9.71 1.32
N GLN A 72 -16.62 10.31 1.05
CA GLN A 72 -16.06 11.46 1.78
C GLN A 72 -16.09 11.28 3.31
N ARG A 73 -15.84 10.06 3.79
CA ARG A 73 -15.95 9.74 5.22
C ARG A 73 -14.60 9.92 5.91
N ALA A 74 -14.45 11.05 6.61
CA ALA A 74 -13.32 11.32 7.50
C ALA A 74 -12.96 10.19 8.49
N PRO A 75 -13.91 9.46 9.13
CA PRO A 75 -13.54 8.42 10.10
C PRO A 75 -12.83 7.21 9.48
N LEU A 76 -12.83 7.05 8.15
CA LEU A 76 -12.11 5.99 7.46
C LEU A 76 -10.62 6.30 7.25
N ILE A 77 -10.16 7.52 7.48
CA ILE A 77 -8.75 7.90 7.30
C ILE A 77 -7.85 7.17 8.31
N MET A 78 -8.29 7.06 9.57
CA MET A 78 -7.52 6.38 10.62
C MET A 78 -7.27 4.90 10.33
N PRO A 79 -8.28 4.06 9.99
CA PRO A 79 -8.02 2.66 9.64
C PRO A 79 -7.16 2.53 8.39
N ILE A 80 -7.31 3.41 7.38
CA ILE A 80 -6.43 3.40 6.19
C ILE A 80 -4.96 3.58 6.60
N LEU A 81 -4.66 4.54 7.48
CA LEU A 81 -3.30 4.76 7.97
C LEU A 81 -2.76 3.55 8.73
N VAL A 82 -3.57 2.93 9.59
CA VAL A 82 -3.19 1.73 10.36
C VAL A 82 -2.88 0.56 9.43
N PHE A 83 -3.75 0.27 8.48
CA PHE A 83 -3.52 -0.81 7.51
C PHE A 83 -2.33 -0.53 6.59
N ASN A 84 -2.09 0.73 6.22
CA ASN A 84 -0.92 1.09 5.43
C ASN A 84 0.39 0.90 6.22
N ILE A 85 0.42 1.20 7.53
CA ILE A 85 1.58 0.90 8.38
C ILE A 85 1.83 -0.60 8.45
N LEU A 86 0.78 -1.39 8.69
CA LEU A 86 0.87 -2.85 8.68
C LEU A 86 1.40 -3.35 7.33
N ALA A 87 1.00 -2.70 6.24
CA ALA A 87 1.50 -3.01 4.92
C ALA A 87 3.02 -2.70 4.82
N VAL A 88 3.46 -1.51 5.20
CA VAL A 88 4.91 -1.19 5.14
C VAL A 88 5.75 -2.20 5.95
N ILE A 89 5.29 -2.60 7.15
CA ILE A 89 5.96 -3.61 7.98
C ILE A 89 6.04 -4.96 7.26
N PHE A 90 4.94 -5.42 6.67
CA PHE A 90 4.89 -6.72 6.02
C PHE A 90 5.68 -6.74 4.70
N SER A 91 5.73 -5.62 3.97
CA SER A 91 6.63 -5.42 2.83
C SER A 91 8.10 -5.53 3.22
N ALA A 92 8.49 -4.90 4.32
CA ALA A 92 9.86 -4.99 4.84
C ALA A 92 10.23 -6.43 5.21
N PHE A 93 9.28 -7.17 5.80
CA PHE A 93 9.48 -8.58 6.11
C PHE A 93 9.68 -9.44 4.86
N LEU A 94 8.84 -9.27 3.83
CA LEU A 94 9.01 -9.96 2.53
C LEU A 94 10.34 -9.61 1.86
N PHE A 95 10.75 -8.34 1.93
CA PHE A 95 12.04 -7.89 1.42
C PHE A 95 13.20 -8.59 2.14
N TYR A 96 13.14 -8.67 3.47
CA TYR A 96 14.14 -9.37 4.27
C TYR A 96 14.22 -10.86 3.92
N GLN A 97 13.09 -11.51 3.67
CA GLN A 97 13.04 -12.91 3.22
C GLN A 97 13.67 -13.12 1.83
N CYS A 98 13.68 -12.11 0.97
CA CYS A 98 14.32 -12.19 -0.35
C CYS A 98 15.86 -12.04 -0.28
N LEU A 99 16.41 -11.47 0.80
CA LEU A 99 17.86 -11.22 0.91
C LEU A 99 18.72 -12.48 0.80
N PRO A 100 18.45 -13.60 1.52
CA PRO A 100 19.27 -14.81 1.40
C PRO A 100 19.27 -15.41 -0.01
N VAL A 101 18.16 -15.25 -0.75
CA VAL A 101 18.05 -15.75 -2.12
C VAL A 101 18.93 -14.92 -3.07
N LEU A 102 19.03 -13.61 -2.85
CA LEU A 102 19.89 -12.72 -3.61
C LEU A 102 21.38 -13.08 -3.47
N PHE A 103 21.80 -13.57 -2.31
CA PHE A 103 23.18 -13.97 -2.04
C PHE A 103 23.48 -15.43 -2.40
N ASN A 104 22.53 -16.17 -2.95
CA ASN A 104 22.76 -17.56 -3.35
C ASN A 104 23.35 -17.62 -4.77
N PRO A 105 24.60 -18.06 -4.95
CA PRO A 105 25.25 -18.09 -6.27
C PRO A 105 24.60 -19.08 -7.25
N LYS A 106 23.71 -19.96 -6.76
CA LYS A 106 22.98 -20.92 -7.59
C LYS A 106 21.72 -20.33 -8.24
N VAL A 107 21.32 -19.12 -7.86
CA VAL A 107 20.09 -18.51 -8.37
C VAL A 107 20.42 -17.41 -9.37
N ASP A 108 19.86 -17.51 -10.57
CA ASP A 108 20.03 -16.48 -11.59
C ASP A 108 19.45 -15.15 -11.11
N ALA A 109 20.30 -14.14 -10.94
CA ALA A 109 19.89 -12.82 -10.45
C ALA A 109 18.76 -12.18 -11.28
N GLY A 110 18.70 -12.48 -12.59
CA GLY A 110 17.63 -12.03 -13.48
C GLY A 110 16.23 -12.52 -13.10
N SER A 111 16.14 -13.62 -12.35
CA SER A 111 14.88 -14.15 -11.80
C SER A 111 14.29 -13.27 -10.69
N ILE A 112 15.13 -12.76 -9.80
CA ILE A 112 14.70 -12.12 -8.55
C ILE A 112 14.60 -10.61 -8.69
N ALA A 113 15.39 -10.03 -9.60
CA ALA A 113 15.37 -8.60 -9.91
C ALA A 113 13.96 -7.99 -10.08
N PRO A 114 13.02 -8.56 -10.87
CA PRO A 114 11.68 -7.98 -11.03
C PRO A 114 10.87 -7.98 -9.72
N LEU A 115 11.07 -8.98 -8.86
CA LEU A 115 10.38 -9.11 -7.59
C LEU A 115 10.86 -8.07 -6.58
N MET A 116 12.18 -7.90 -6.49
CA MET A 116 12.81 -6.86 -5.66
C MET A 116 12.43 -5.45 -6.14
N LEU A 117 12.42 -5.22 -7.45
CA LEU A 117 11.98 -3.95 -8.03
C LEU A 117 10.53 -3.66 -7.68
N THR A 118 9.65 -4.66 -7.78
CA THR A 118 8.23 -4.53 -7.43
C THR A 118 8.06 -4.17 -5.95
N LEU A 119 8.76 -4.85 -5.04
CA LEU A 119 8.72 -4.55 -3.61
C LEU A 119 9.19 -3.13 -3.30
N VAL A 120 10.26 -2.67 -3.94
CA VAL A 120 10.78 -1.30 -3.77
C VAL A 120 9.77 -0.27 -4.28
N VAL A 121 9.23 -0.45 -5.49
CA VAL A 121 8.24 0.47 -6.06
C VAL A 121 6.99 0.55 -5.19
N VAL A 122 6.47 -0.59 -4.73
CA VAL A 122 5.29 -0.63 -3.85
C VAL A 122 5.60 0.06 -2.51
N SER A 123 6.77 -0.17 -1.92
CA SER A 123 7.17 0.48 -0.66
C SER A 123 7.25 2.00 -0.81
N VAL A 124 7.83 2.51 -1.90
CA VAL A 124 7.91 3.96 -2.18
C VAL A 124 6.50 4.55 -2.33
N LEU A 125 5.61 3.87 -3.06
CA LEU A 125 4.22 4.30 -3.21
C LEU A 125 3.48 4.30 -1.87
N GLN A 126 3.69 3.31 -1.01
CA GLN A 126 3.07 3.25 0.32
C GLN A 126 3.53 4.37 1.25
N VAL A 127 4.82 4.71 1.22
CA VAL A 127 5.37 5.84 2.02
C VAL A 127 4.83 7.17 1.51
N TRP A 128 4.77 7.35 0.19
CA TRP A 128 4.15 8.55 -0.40
C TRP A 128 2.68 8.65 0.01
N PHE A 129 1.93 7.55 -0.10
CA PHE A 129 0.53 7.47 0.29
C PHE A 129 0.33 7.81 1.77
N PHE A 130 1.16 7.25 2.64
CA PHE A 130 1.15 7.56 4.07
C PHE A 130 1.32 9.05 4.31
N THR A 131 2.31 9.68 3.66
CA THR A 131 2.61 11.10 3.82
C THR A 131 1.43 11.98 3.42
N VAL A 132 0.78 11.65 2.31
CA VAL A 132 -0.43 12.35 1.83
C VAL A 132 -1.55 12.24 2.85
N PHE A 133 -1.91 11.03 3.28
CA PHE A 133 -3.02 10.82 4.21
C PHE A 133 -2.73 11.37 5.61
N TRP A 134 -1.48 11.33 6.05
CA TRP A 134 -1.05 11.92 7.30
C TRP A 134 -1.22 13.44 7.31
N ASN A 135 -0.81 14.10 6.23
CA ASN A 135 -0.99 15.55 6.07
C ASN A 135 -2.48 15.92 6.05
N CYS A 136 -3.31 15.15 5.34
CA CYS A 136 -4.76 15.34 5.36
C CYS A 136 -5.37 15.16 6.75
N TYR A 137 -4.96 14.11 7.47
CA TYR A 137 -5.42 13.86 8.83
C TYR A 137 -5.04 14.99 9.79
N LYS A 138 -3.78 15.46 9.73
CA LYS A 138 -3.30 16.58 10.54
C LYS A 138 -4.14 17.84 10.28
N HIS A 139 -4.39 18.15 9.02
CA HIS A 139 -5.19 19.32 8.65
C HIS A 139 -6.64 19.25 9.15
N LEU A 140 -7.29 18.09 9.02
CA LEU A 140 -8.64 17.89 9.55
C LEU A 140 -8.69 18.08 11.07
N LYS A 141 -7.68 17.58 11.78
CA LYS A 141 -7.57 17.72 13.24
C LYS A 141 -7.35 19.18 13.67
N GLU A 142 -6.58 19.94 12.89
CA GLU A 142 -6.40 21.38 13.12
C GLU A 142 -7.73 22.14 12.98
N ILE A 143 -8.51 21.86 11.94
CA ILE A 143 -9.84 22.46 11.73
C ILE A 143 -10.80 22.11 12.88
N GLU A 144 -10.82 20.85 13.31
CA GLU A 144 -11.63 20.38 14.43
C GLU A 144 -11.26 21.11 15.73
N SER A 145 -9.95 21.25 16.00
CA SER A 145 -9.46 21.92 17.21
C SER A 145 -9.72 23.43 17.24
N ALA A 146 -9.88 24.07 16.08
CA ALA A 146 -10.17 25.49 15.96
C ALA A 146 -11.63 25.86 16.30
N GLY A 147 -12.49 24.87 16.62
CA GLY A 147 -13.88 25.12 17.03
C GLY A 147 -14.78 25.65 15.91
N VAL A 148 -14.30 25.64 14.64
CA VAL A 148 -15.01 26.17 13.48
C VAL A 148 -16.28 25.36 13.14
N TYR A 149 -16.47 24.19 13.76
CA TYR A 149 -17.68 23.37 13.62
C TYR A 149 -18.86 23.80 14.50
N GLY A 150 -18.72 24.89 15.29
CA GLY A 150 -19.74 25.34 16.24
C GLY A 150 -20.90 26.19 15.69
N GLU A 151 -20.90 26.58 14.40
CA GLU A 151 -21.93 27.50 13.85
C GLU A 151 -22.54 27.05 12.51
N VAL A 152 -22.83 25.75 12.33
CA VAL A 152 -23.65 25.27 11.20
C VAL A 152 -24.75 24.32 11.68
#